data_AF-A0A6G1RJW4-F1
#
_entry.id   AF-A0A6G1RJW4-F1
#
_cell.length_a   1.000
_cell.length_b   1.000
_cell.length_c   1.000
_cell.angle_alpha   90.00
_cell.angle_beta   90.00
_cell.angle_gamma   90.00
#
_symmetry.space_group_name_H-M   'P 1'
#
loop_
_entity.id
_entity.type
_entity.pdbx_description
1 polymer ?
#
loop_
_entity_poly.entity_id
_entity_poly.type
_entity_poly.pdbx_seq_one_letter_code
_entity_poly.pdbx_strand_id
1 'polypeptide(L)'
;MTEQEKAEWENLNKLLMRHGLKPVSLAAPQSYRNTSGMIVLDSQSSLGIRLALKTLLEDIDRQQKIMQGLMEANRYLRDEIRQERGRASQQEQRANDLENVVKNIKSKICQLEDETIAKVCQQQNQVKELQKDQQASQAKYQQQQEKLQEQEEVIARLQKELGKVGMEE
;
A
#
# COMPACT_ATOMS: atom_id res chain seq x y z
N MET A 1 40.05 -41.46 49.20
CA MET A 1 38.84 -40.74 48.74
C MET A 1 37.99 -40.44 49.96
N THR A 2 37.66 -39.18 50.21
CA THR A 2 36.86 -38.77 51.37
C THR A 2 35.37 -39.02 51.10
N GLU A 3 34.54 -39.21 52.13
CA GLU A 3 33.08 -39.38 51.97
C GLU A 3 32.43 -38.17 51.30
N GLN A 4 32.97 -36.97 51.54
CA GLN A 4 32.52 -35.74 50.89
C GLN A 4 32.73 -35.77 49.36
N GLU A 5 33.88 -36.27 48.89
CA GLU A 5 34.17 -36.35 47.46
C GLU A 5 33.24 -37.33 46.74
N LYS A 6 32.89 -38.45 47.39
CA LYS A 6 31.90 -39.40 46.86
C LYS A 6 30.51 -38.76 46.72
N ALA A 7 30.06 -38.02 47.73
CA ALA A 7 28.77 -37.33 47.70
C ALA A 7 28.72 -36.26 46.58
N GLU A 8 29.82 -35.53 46.37
CA GLU A 8 29.94 -34.55 45.29
C GLU A 8 29.89 -35.20 43.90
N TRP A 9 30.52 -36.37 43.72
CA TRP A 9 30.40 -37.18 42.50
C TRP A 9 28.99 -37.74 42.29
N GLU A 10 28.33 -38.18 43.36
CA GLU A 10 26.95 -38.68 43.27
C GLU A 10 25.98 -37.59 42.83
N ASN A 11 26.14 -36.37 43.36
CA ASN A 11 25.35 -35.20 42.97
C ASN A 11 25.60 -34.82 41.49
N LEU A 12 26.85 -34.84 41.04
CA LEU A 12 27.18 -34.61 39.63
C LEU A 12 26.60 -35.70 38.72
N ASN A 13 26.63 -36.96 39.15
CA ASN A 13 26.04 -38.07 38.40
C ASN A 13 24.51 -37.91 38.24
N LYS A 14 23.82 -37.44 39.28
CA LYS A 14 22.38 -37.10 39.17
C LYS A 14 22.15 -36.01 38.12
N LEU A 15 23.01 -34.99 38.08
CA LEU A 15 22.92 -33.91 37.10
C LEU A 15 23.22 -34.40 35.68
N LEU A 16 24.30 -35.18 35.49
CA LEU A 16 24.64 -35.80 34.21
C LEU A 16 23.46 -36.62 33.67
N MET A 17 22.86 -37.47 34.50
CA MET A 17 21.70 -38.28 34.12
C MET A 17 20.48 -37.44 33.76
N ARG A 18 20.24 -36.31 34.44
CA ARG A 18 19.17 -35.36 34.07
C ARG A 18 19.35 -34.80 32.65
N HIS A 19 20.59 -34.63 32.22
CA HIS A 19 20.94 -34.22 30.86
C HIS A 19 21.11 -35.40 29.88
N GLY A 20 20.77 -36.63 30.28
CA GLY A 20 20.88 -37.83 29.43
C GLY A 20 22.32 -38.34 29.24
N LEU A 21 23.27 -37.84 30.04
CA LEU A 21 24.67 -38.24 30.02
C LEU A 21 24.92 -39.43 30.96
N LYS A 22 25.94 -40.24 30.65
CA LYS A 22 26.32 -41.39 31.46
C LYS A 22 26.99 -40.95 32.77
N PRO A 23 26.73 -41.64 33.91
CA PRO A 23 27.33 -41.29 35.19
C PRO A 23 28.80 -41.75 35.25
N VAL A 24 29.61 -41.02 36.00
CA VAL A 24 31.00 -41.38 36.32
C VAL A 24 31.00 -42.44 37.41
N SER A 25 31.52 -43.63 37.09
CA SER A 25 31.62 -44.73 38.05
C SER A 25 32.92 -44.65 38.83
N LEU A 26 32.83 -44.63 40.15
CA LEU A 26 33.99 -44.67 41.05
C LEU A 26 34.37 -46.12 41.31
N ALA A 27 35.64 -46.46 41.08
CA ALA A 27 36.13 -47.82 41.26
C ALA A 27 36.28 -48.21 42.73
N ALA A 28 35.95 -49.47 43.06
CA ALA A 28 36.13 -50.00 44.41
C ALA A 28 37.62 -50.18 44.75
N PRO A 29 38.06 -49.92 46.01
CA PRO A 29 39.45 -50.08 46.46
C PRO A 29 40.03 -51.50 46.40
N GLN A 30 39.33 -52.49 45.86
CA GLN A 30 39.81 -53.88 45.75
C GLN A 30 40.00 -54.30 44.27
N SER A 31 39.69 -53.40 43.32
CA SER A 31 39.66 -53.65 41.88
C SER A 31 40.94 -53.22 41.14
N TYR A 32 42.09 -53.16 41.84
CA TYR A 32 43.37 -52.75 41.23
C TYR A 32 44.00 -53.79 40.30
N ARG A 33 43.44 -55.01 40.23
CA ARG A 33 44.03 -56.11 39.48
C ARG A 33 43.86 -55.97 37.95
N ASN A 34 43.00 -55.06 37.47
CA ASN A 34 42.79 -54.80 36.05
C ASN A 34 42.48 -53.31 35.82
N THR A 35 43.52 -52.49 35.60
CA THR A 35 43.42 -51.03 35.39
C THR A 35 43.13 -50.63 33.95
N SER A 36 43.00 -51.62 33.05
CA SER A 36 42.69 -51.38 31.64
C SER A 36 41.32 -50.69 31.51
N GLY A 37 41.32 -49.44 31.04
CA GLY A 37 40.11 -48.61 30.91
C GLY A 37 39.73 -47.77 32.12
N MET A 38 40.56 -47.71 33.16
CA MET A 38 40.34 -46.89 34.36
C MET A 38 41.31 -45.70 34.40
N ILE A 39 40.83 -44.53 34.80
CA ILE A 39 41.66 -43.33 34.98
C ILE A 39 41.86 -43.10 36.47
N VAL A 40 43.13 -43.02 36.90
CA VAL A 40 43.49 -42.67 38.27
C VAL A 40 43.74 -41.17 38.34
N LEU A 41 43.02 -40.49 39.23
CA LEU A 41 43.14 -39.05 39.45
C LEU A 41 43.66 -38.78 40.85
N ASP A 42 44.58 -37.82 40.99
CA ASP A 42 44.88 -37.23 42.29
C ASP A 42 43.71 -36.33 42.75
N SER A 43 43.72 -35.90 44.02
CA SER A 43 42.60 -35.12 44.58
C SER A 43 42.43 -33.76 43.90
N GLN A 44 43.51 -33.14 43.43
CA GLN A 44 43.48 -31.84 42.76
C GLN A 44 42.88 -31.99 41.36
N SER A 45 43.30 -33.01 40.61
CA SER A 45 42.75 -33.33 39.29
C SER A 45 41.27 -33.74 39.38
N SER A 46 40.88 -34.53 40.38
CA SER A 46 39.48 -34.90 40.64
C SER A 46 38.61 -33.67 40.93
N LEU A 47 39.06 -32.78 41.82
CA LEU A 47 38.36 -31.53 42.12
C LEU A 47 38.23 -30.64 40.87
N GLY A 48 39.32 -30.48 40.09
CA GLY A 48 39.32 -29.70 38.87
C GLY A 48 38.31 -30.21 37.83
N ILE A 49 38.27 -31.53 37.60
CA ILE A 49 37.31 -32.15 36.68
C ILE A 49 35.87 -31.97 37.18
N ARG A 50 35.61 -32.13 38.49
CA ARG A 50 34.26 -31.93 39.05
C ARG A 50 33.77 -30.50 38.88
N LEU A 51 34.63 -29.51 39.13
CA LEU A 51 34.30 -28.11 38.92
C LEU A 51 34.05 -27.81 37.43
N ALA A 52 34.90 -28.33 36.54
CA ALA A 52 34.72 -28.17 35.10
C ALA A 52 33.39 -28.78 34.62
N LEU A 53 33.06 -30.01 35.05
CA LEU A 53 31.79 -30.67 34.72
C LEU A 53 30.60 -29.87 35.25
N LYS A 54 30.68 -29.38 36.49
CA LYS A 54 29.61 -28.56 37.08
C LYS A 54 29.35 -27.31 36.24
N THR A 55 30.41 -26.55 35.92
CA THR A 55 30.30 -25.33 35.11
C THR A 55 29.74 -25.62 33.72
N LEU A 56 30.17 -26.70 33.07
CA LEU A 56 29.65 -27.08 31.75
C LEU A 56 28.17 -27.44 31.80
N LEU A 57 27.70 -28.11 32.85
CA LEU A 57 26.28 -28.46 33.00
C LEU A 57 25.42 -27.21 33.26
N GLU A 58 25.90 -26.29 34.09
CA GLU A 58 25.27 -24.97 34.27
C GLU A 58 25.23 -24.15 32.96
N ASP A 59 26.26 -24.28 32.12
CA ASP A 59 26.30 -23.66 30.80
C ASP A 59 25.24 -24.24 29.86
N ILE A 60 25.10 -25.56 29.82
CA ILE A 60 24.08 -26.26 29.02
C ILE A 60 22.67 -25.80 29.42
N ASP A 61 22.38 -25.72 30.72
CA ASP A 61 21.10 -25.22 31.22
C ASP A 61 20.84 -23.76 30.77
N ARG A 62 21.86 -22.90 30.84
CA ARG A 62 21.74 -21.51 30.38
C ARG A 62 21.50 -21.42 28.88
N GLN A 63 22.24 -22.19 28.09
CA GLN A 63 22.09 -22.24 26.64
C GLN A 63 20.71 -22.76 26.24
N GLN A 64 20.20 -23.78 26.93
CA GLN A 64 18.87 -24.33 26.68
C GLN A 64 17.77 -23.28 26.91
N LYS A 65 17.87 -22.47 27.98
CA LYS A 65 16.94 -21.37 28.24
C LYS A 65 17.00 -20.30 27.15
N ILE A 66 18.21 -19.91 26.72
CA ILE A 66 18.39 -18.95 25.63
C ILE A 66 17.77 -19.49 24.34
N MET A 67 18.03 -20.77 24.01
CA MET A 67 17.49 -21.41 22.82
C MET A 67 15.96 -21.44 22.84
N GLN A 68 15.34 -21.76 23.97
CA GLN A 68 13.88 -21.70 24.14
C GLN A 68 13.35 -20.28 23.91
N GLY A 69 13.95 -19.27 24.54
CA GLY A 69 13.55 -17.88 24.33
C GLY A 69 13.70 -17.42 22.87
N LEU A 70 14.77 -17.84 22.19
CA LEU A 70 14.97 -17.55 20.76
C LEU A 70 13.94 -18.24 19.88
N MET A 71 13.56 -19.48 20.18
CA MET A 71 12.51 -20.19 19.44
C MET A 71 11.14 -19.50 19.60
N GLU A 72 10.80 -19.08 20.82
CA GLU A 72 9.56 -18.35 21.09
C GLU A 72 9.54 -16.99 20.38
N ALA A 73 10.63 -16.22 20.48
CA ALA A 73 10.76 -14.95 19.78
C ALA A 73 10.70 -15.13 18.26
N ASN A 74 11.35 -16.17 17.70
CA ASN A 74 11.30 -16.43 16.27
C ASN A 74 9.88 -16.78 15.80
N ARG A 75 9.13 -17.56 16.59
CA ARG A 75 7.73 -17.87 16.31
C ARG A 75 6.87 -16.60 16.30
N TYR A 76 7.00 -15.76 17.34
CA TYR A 76 6.28 -14.49 17.42
C TYR A 76 6.57 -13.60 16.21
N LEU A 77 7.86 -13.44 15.85
CA LEU A 77 8.26 -12.64 14.69
C LEU A 77 7.69 -13.18 13.37
N ARG A 78 7.60 -14.50 13.20
CA ARG A 78 6.96 -15.09 12.02
C ARG A 78 5.47 -14.79 11.94
N ASP A 79 4.77 -14.85 13.07
CA ASP A 79 3.35 -14.54 13.14
C ASP A 79 3.09 -13.05 12.85
N GLU A 80 3.91 -12.15 13.42
CA GLU A 80 3.87 -10.71 13.15
C GLU A 80 4.14 -10.40 11.67
N ILE A 81 5.18 -10.99 11.07
CA ILE A 81 5.49 -10.84 9.64
C ILE A 81 4.32 -11.30 8.77
N ARG A 82 3.66 -12.41 9.14
CA ARG A 82 2.49 -12.91 8.40
C ARG A 82 1.32 -11.94 8.50
N GLN A 83 1.06 -11.38 9.68
CA GLN A 83 0.01 -10.39 9.89
C GLN A 83 0.28 -9.10 9.09
N GLU A 84 1.49 -8.58 9.16
CA GLU A 84 1.89 -7.36 8.44
C GLU A 84 1.85 -7.55 6.92
N ARG A 85 2.25 -8.72 6.41
CA ARG A 85 2.06 -9.06 4.99
C ARG A 85 0.58 -9.05 4.58
N GLY A 86 -0.30 -9.57 5.44
CA GLY A 86 -1.75 -9.52 5.22
C GLY A 86 -2.27 -8.09 5.17
N ARG A 87 -1.85 -7.24 6.09
CA ARG A 87 -2.19 -5.81 6.12
C ARG A 87 -1.68 -5.07 4.88
N ALA A 88 -0.42 -5.30 4.50
CA ALA A 88 0.20 -4.69 3.32
C ALA A 88 -0.56 -5.07 2.05
N SER A 89 -0.90 -6.35 1.87
CA SER A 89 -1.67 -6.83 0.71
C SER A 89 -3.07 -6.19 0.64
N GLN A 90 -3.75 -6.05 1.78
CA GLN A 90 -5.05 -5.35 1.82
C GLN A 90 -4.91 -3.87 1.45
N GLN A 91 -3.85 -3.22 1.92
CA GLN A 91 -3.60 -1.82 1.63
C GLN A 91 -3.22 -1.59 0.16
N GLU A 92 -2.45 -2.50 -0.43
CA GLU A 92 -2.14 -2.52 -1.87
C GLU A 92 -3.42 -2.66 -2.71
N GLN A 93 -4.29 -3.62 -2.36
CA GLN A 93 -5.57 -3.78 -3.06
C GLN A 93 -6.41 -2.50 -3.01
N ARG A 94 -6.53 -1.88 -1.83
CA ARG A 94 -7.27 -0.62 -1.68
C ARG A 94 -6.67 0.52 -2.50
N ALA A 95 -5.34 0.61 -2.58
CA ALA A 95 -4.67 1.62 -3.37
C ALA A 95 -4.95 1.42 -4.88
N ASN A 96 -4.91 0.18 -5.36
CA ASN A 96 -5.24 -0.16 -6.74
C ASN A 96 -6.71 0.16 -7.08
N ASP A 97 -7.64 -0.15 -6.17
CA ASP A 97 -9.05 0.16 -6.35
C ASP A 97 -9.28 1.69 -6.44
N LEU A 98 -8.61 2.47 -5.58
CA LEU A 98 -8.67 3.93 -5.62
C LEU A 98 -8.04 4.50 -6.90
N GLU A 99 -6.93 3.95 -7.36
CA GLU A 99 -6.31 4.36 -8.63
C GLU A 99 -7.26 4.16 -9.82
N ASN A 100 -7.97 3.03 -9.85
CA ASN A 100 -8.99 2.75 -10.87
C ASN A 100 -10.15 3.77 -10.82
N VAL A 101 -10.63 4.11 -9.62
CA VAL A 101 -11.66 5.14 -9.44
C VAL A 101 -11.18 6.49 -9.95
N VAL A 102 -9.95 6.90 -9.60
CA VAL A 102 -9.37 8.17 -10.06
C VAL A 102 -9.24 8.18 -11.59
N LYS A 103 -8.79 7.08 -12.20
CA LYS A 103 -8.68 6.95 -13.65
C LYS A 103 -10.05 7.13 -14.34
N ASN A 104 -11.11 6.53 -13.78
CA ASN A 104 -12.47 6.65 -14.30
C ASN A 104 -13.05 8.06 -14.13
N ILE A 105 -12.77 8.73 -13.01
CA ILE A 105 -13.19 10.12 -12.80
C ILE A 105 -12.49 11.03 -13.80
N LYS A 106 -11.17 10.87 -14.00
CA LYS A 106 -10.41 11.65 -14.98
C LYS A 106 -10.97 11.48 -16.39
N SER A 107 -11.23 10.24 -16.83
CA SER A 107 -11.81 10.01 -18.15
C SER A 107 -13.19 10.65 -18.29
N LYS A 108 -14.03 10.60 -17.23
CA LYS A 108 -15.35 11.23 -17.26
C LYS A 108 -15.28 12.76 -17.31
N ILE A 109 -14.34 13.38 -16.59
CA ILE A 109 -14.10 14.82 -16.65
C ILE A 109 -13.72 15.22 -18.06
N CYS A 110 -12.70 14.58 -18.66
CA CYS A 110 -12.28 14.90 -20.02
C CYS A 110 -13.44 14.75 -21.02
N GLN A 111 -14.24 13.69 -20.90
CA GLN A 111 -15.40 13.48 -21.76
C GLN A 111 -16.44 14.61 -21.63
N LEU A 112 -16.71 15.07 -20.40
CA LEU A 112 -17.64 16.17 -20.15
C LEU A 112 -17.09 17.52 -20.62
N GLU A 113 -15.79 17.74 -20.51
CA GLU A 113 -15.10 18.92 -21.04
C GLU A 113 -15.23 18.96 -22.56
N ASP A 114 -14.91 17.86 -23.25
CA ASP A 114 -15.03 17.73 -24.71
C ASP A 114 -16.47 17.95 -25.19
N GLU A 115 -17.45 17.33 -24.53
CA GLU A 115 -18.87 17.52 -24.82
C GLU A 115 -19.31 18.99 -24.64
N THR A 116 -18.78 19.66 -23.62
CA THR A 116 -19.09 21.07 -23.34
C THR A 116 -18.48 21.98 -24.40
N ILE A 117 -17.22 21.76 -24.76
CA ILE A 117 -16.53 22.49 -25.83
C ILE A 117 -17.29 22.33 -27.15
N ALA A 118 -17.68 21.09 -27.51
CA ALA A 118 -18.43 20.81 -28.72
C ALA A 118 -19.78 21.55 -28.75
N LYS A 119 -20.53 21.55 -27.63
CA LYS A 119 -21.79 22.30 -27.50
C LYS A 119 -21.60 23.80 -27.65
N VAL A 120 -20.59 24.38 -27.02
CA VAL A 120 -20.27 25.81 -27.13
C VAL A 120 -19.89 26.16 -28.56
N CYS A 121 -19.07 25.35 -29.23
CA CYS A 121 -18.73 25.56 -30.64
C CYS A 121 -19.97 25.51 -31.55
N GLN A 122 -20.87 24.56 -31.33
CA GLN A 122 -22.12 24.45 -32.07
C GLN A 122 -23.00 25.69 -31.86
N GLN A 123 -23.21 26.10 -30.60
CA GLN A 123 -23.99 27.29 -30.27
C GLN A 123 -23.39 28.56 -30.87
N GLN A 124 -22.06 28.72 -30.81
CA GLN A 124 -21.38 29.86 -31.41
C GLN A 124 -21.61 29.94 -32.93
N ASN A 125 -21.62 28.80 -33.62
CA ASN A 125 -21.92 28.75 -35.05
C ASN A 125 -23.38 29.13 -35.32
N GLN A 126 -24.33 28.63 -34.53
CA GLN A 126 -25.74 29.01 -34.65
C GLN A 126 -25.95 30.52 -34.44
N VAL A 127 -25.31 31.11 -33.43
CA VAL A 127 -25.38 32.56 -33.18
C VAL A 127 -24.81 33.35 -34.37
N LYS A 128 -23.70 32.90 -34.96
CA LYS A 128 -23.11 33.54 -36.15
C LYS A 128 -24.06 33.51 -37.35
N GLU A 129 -24.73 32.39 -37.60
CA GLU A 129 -25.71 32.30 -38.70
C GLU A 129 -26.92 33.19 -38.45
N LEU A 130 -27.47 33.20 -37.23
CA LEU A 130 -28.57 34.11 -36.86
C LEU A 130 -28.19 35.58 -37.02
N GLN A 131 -26.95 35.96 -36.70
CA GLN A 131 -26.45 37.32 -36.90
C GLN A 131 -26.40 37.70 -38.39
N LYS A 132 -25.98 36.77 -39.27
CA LYS A 132 -26.00 37.00 -40.72
C LYS A 132 -27.43 37.16 -41.24
N ASP A 133 -28.35 36.30 -40.80
CA ASP A 133 -29.76 36.36 -41.18
C ASP A 133 -30.42 37.66 -40.72
N GLN A 134 -30.08 38.13 -39.51
CA GLN A 134 -30.53 39.41 -38.98
C GLN A 134 -30.03 40.58 -39.83
N GLN A 135 -28.74 40.60 -40.18
CA GLN A 135 -28.16 41.64 -41.04
C GLN A 135 -28.81 41.65 -42.43
N ALA A 136 -28.99 40.47 -43.04
CA ALA A 136 -29.64 40.34 -44.33
C ALA A 136 -31.11 40.81 -44.30
N SER A 137 -31.84 40.48 -43.23
CA SER A 137 -33.22 40.92 -43.04
C SER A 137 -33.31 42.44 -42.83
N GLN A 138 -32.37 43.02 -42.07
CA GLN A 138 -32.31 44.45 -41.83
C GLN A 138 -32.00 45.24 -43.11
N ALA A 139 -31.07 44.75 -43.94
CA ALA A 139 -30.77 45.35 -45.24
C ALA A 139 -32.00 45.30 -46.18
N LYS A 140 -32.72 44.17 -46.22
CA LYS A 140 -33.98 44.06 -46.99
C LYS A 140 -35.05 45.02 -46.50
N TYR A 141 -35.20 45.17 -45.18
CA TYR A 141 -36.16 46.10 -44.59
C TYR A 141 -35.86 47.55 -45.00
N GLN A 142 -34.60 47.98 -44.90
CA GLN A 142 -34.18 49.32 -45.33
C GLN A 142 -34.48 49.56 -46.82
N GLN A 143 -34.13 48.60 -47.68
CA GLN A 143 -34.42 48.70 -49.11
C GLN A 143 -35.93 48.80 -49.41
N GLN A 144 -36.77 48.08 -48.67
CA GLN A 144 -38.23 48.18 -48.83
C GLN A 144 -38.76 49.53 -48.34
N GLN A 145 -38.18 50.08 -47.26
CA GLN A 145 -38.55 51.39 -46.74
C GLN A 145 -38.22 52.52 -47.74
N GLU A 146 -37.05 52.47 -48.38
CA GLU A 146 -36.67 53.41 -49.44
C GLU A 146 -37.63 53.32 -50.64
N LYS A 147 -37.94 52.11 -51.11
CA LYS A 147 -38.92 51.89 -52.20
C LYS A 147 -40.31 52.42 -51.85
N LEU A 148 -40.74 52.26 -50.60
CA LEU A 148 -42.03 52.77 -50.15
C LEU A 148 -42.05 54.30 -50.22
N GLN A 149 -41.01 54.97 -49.75
CA GLN A 149 -40.88 56.43 -49.83
C GLN A 149 -40.89 56.92 -51.28
N GLU A 150 -40.15 56.27 -52.18
CA GLU A 150 -40.17 56.59 -53.61
C GLU A 150 -41.59 56.45 -54.21
N GLN A 151 -42.31 55.38 -53.85
CA GLN A 151 -43.68 55.18 -54.29
C GLN A 151 -44.64 56.23 -53.74
N GLU A 152 -44.53 56.60 -52.46
CA GLU A 152 -45.32 57.67 -51.84
C GLU A 152 -45.08 59.01 -52.54
N GLU A 153 -43.84 59.33 -52.89
CA GLU A 153 -43.53 60.53 -53.68
C GLU A 153 -44.13 60.50 -55.08
N VAL A 154 -44.06 59.36 -55.78
CA VAL A 154 -44.68 59.18 -57.11
C VAL A 154 -46.19 59.38 -57.00
N ILE A 155 -46.84 58.76 -56.02
CA ILE A 155 -48.28 58.91 -55.79
C ILE A 155 -48.63 60.38 -55.53
N ALA A 156 -47.89 61.08 -54.67
CA ALA A 156 -48.12 62.48 -54.37
C ALA A 156 -47.96 63.37 -55.63
N ARG A 157 -46.95 63.09 -56.48
CA ARG A 157 -46.77 63.78 -57.77
C ARG A 157 -47.97 63.55 -58.69
N LEU A 158 -48.39 62.30 -58.87
CA LEU A 158 -49.53 61.94 -59.73
C LEU A 158 -50.85 62.55 -59.22
N GLN A 159 -51.08 62.54 -57.91
CA GLN A 159 -52.24 63.20 -57.30
C GLN A 159 -52.26 64.71 -57.58
N LYS A 160 -51.10 65.38 -57.51
CA LYS A 160 -50.96 66.80 -57.83
C LYS A 160 -51.23 67.08 -59.31
N GLU A 161 -50.82 66.20 -60.21
CA GLU A 161 -51.11 66.34 -61.65
C GLU A 161 -52.61 66.15 -61.94
N LEU A 162 -53.24 65.11 -61.38
CA LEU A 162 -54.69 64.89 -61.51
C LEU A 162 -55.52 66.08 -61.01
N GLY A 163 -55.11 66.70 -59.91
CA GLY A 163 -55.79 67.90 -59.38
C GLY A 163 -55.69 69.13 -60.30
N LYS A 164 -54.65 69.21 -61.14
CA LYS A 164 -54.51 70.29 -62.14
C LYS A 164 -55.33 70.03 -63.39
N VAL A 165 -55.35 68.78 -63.86
CA VAL A 165 -56.16 68.36 -65.02
C VAL A 165 -57.65 68.51 -64.73
N GLY A 166 -58.10 68.27 -63.49
CA GLY A 166 -59.47 68.54 -63.06
C GLY A 166 -59.84 70.03 -62.88
N MET A 167 -58.89 70.96 -63.08
CA MET A 167 -59.13 72.41 -63.13
C MET A 167 -59.06 72.98 -64.56
N GLU A 168 -58.71 72.15 -65.56
CA GLU A 168 -58.62 72.54 -66.98
C GLU A 168 -59.85 72.09 -67.83
N GLU A 169 -60.94 71.64 -67.19
CA GLU A 169 -62.30 71.52 -67.77
C GLU A 169 -63.25 72.58 -67.18
#